data_AF-A0A7V4G1E1-F1
#
_entry.id   AF-A0A7V4G1E1-F1
#
_cell.length_a   1.000
_cell.length_b   1.000
_cell.length_c   1.000
_cell.angle_alpha   90.00
_cell.angle_beta   90.00
_cell.angle_gamma   90.00
#
_symmetry.space_group_name_H-M   'P 1'
#
loop_
_entity.id
_entity.type
_entity.pdbx_description
1 polymer ?
#
loop_
_entity_poly.entity_id
_entity_poly.type
_entity_poly.pdbx_seq_one_letter_code
_entity_poly.pdbx_strand_id
1 'polypeptide(L)'
;MITRRCWFVVLAAVGVLWTENTWAGDEPPVQGEGAVFGYLSSLHAKVHRAWADNFLTMAAARLPKDHPVNLPSRTTVLDVVLTPTGRLLSVEVSGFSGSAEFDSSALDVVRAHAPYGPAPEEVLSDDGHVHIEWTFARDDRRCSGLKIKSVPIPLPESVRVMVEQGRESKALERLRAAGDEERIRGLGAFARAWIEHAPEGQTVAVAVARALNGDGQGADKLREAIEQGRDVEKAAEGLVRLGIPLCPLVKSRLEGPSGEARGQALVALRLKLEADCLAGTLAVAKDRSAPEAQRVAAVEALGSIEDPEAQKTLQILAKEGPPALRGAALLASTRPGAGRSAVFRLTGLLSDPAPEMRAAASAALLRAGGEAMIPQLFKIFREKDPRPGELVA
;
A
#
# COMPACT_ATOMS: atom_id res chain seq x y z
N MET A 1 99.48 -34.07 -23.92
CA MET A 1 98.94 -35.37 -24.37
C MET A 1 97.94 -35.82 -23.33
N ILE A 2 96.67 -36.01 -23.68
CA ILE A 2 95.80 -37.11 -23.22
C ILE A 2 94.44 -36.95 -23.93
N THR A 3 94.00 -38.08 -24.45
CA THR A 3 92.96 -38.37 -25.43
C THR A 3 91.54 -38.30 -24.91
N ARG A 4 90.62 -38.00 -25.85
CA ARG A 4 89.17 -38.23 -25.80
C ARG A 4 88.79 -39.64 -25.31
N ARG A 5 87.63 -39.75 -24.64
CA ARG A 5 86.66 -40.83 -24.87
C ARG A 5 85.25 -40.42 -24.41
N CYS A 6 84.31 -40.44 -25.36
CA CYS A 6 82.87 -40.34 -25.14
C CYS A 6 82.36 -41.60 -24.44
N TRP A 7 81.41 -41.46 -23.52
CA TRP A 7 80.41 -42.49 -23.17
C TRP A 7 79.04 -41.81 -23.05
N PHE A 8 78.08 -42.28 -23.84
CA PHE A 8 76.66 -41.95 -23.82
C PHE A 8 75.95 -43.07 -23.04
N VAL A 9 75.19 -42.76 -21.99
CA VAL A 9 74.12 -43.65 -21.49
C VAL A 9 72.93 -42.82 -20.97
N VAL A 10 71.89 -42.79 -21.80
CA VAL A 10 70.44 -42.95 -21.54
C VAL A 10 69.88 -42.50 -20.17
N LEU A 11 69.13 -41.40 -20.19
CA LEU A 11 68.12 -41.07 -19.17
C LEU A 11 66.75 -41.55 -19.68
N ALA A 12 66.17 -42.52 -18.96
CA ALA A 12 64.80 -42.99 -19.17
C ALA A 12 63.82 -41.92 -18.67
N ALA A 13 63.05 -41.33 -19.58
CA ALA A 13 61.96 -40.43 -19.25
C ALA A 13 60.72 -41.27 -18.86
N VAL A 14 60.32 -41.17 -17.58
CA VAL A 14 59.02 -41.61 -17.11
C VAL A 14 57.98 -40.67 -17.71
N GLY A 15 57.26 -41.14 -18.74
CA GLY A 15 56.12 -40.43 -19.32
C GLY A 15 54.96 -40.43 -18.33
N VAL A 16 54.73 -39.29 -17.68
CA VAL A 16 53.45 -38.99 -17.02
C VAL A 16 52.44 -38.73 -18.14
N LEU A 17 51.50 -39.67 -18.33
CA LEU A 17 50.35 -39.50 -19.20
C LEU A 17 49.44 -38.43 -18.59
N TRP A 18 49.61 -37.18 -19.03
CA TRP A 18 48.59 -36.16 -18.89
C TRP A 18 47.45 -36.55 -19.84
N THR A 19 46.33 -37.05 -19.30
CA THR A 19 45.09 -37.10 -20.06
C THR A 19 44.61 -35.67 -20.24
N GLU A 20 44.84 -35.11 -21.43
CA GLU A 20 44.29 -33.83 -21.85
C GLU A 20 42.77 -33.86 -21.67
N ASN A 21 42.28 -33.11 -20.69
CA ASN A 21 40.86 -32.82 -20.54
C ASN A 21 40.49 -31.89 -21.71
N THR A 22 40.05 -32.44 -22.83
CA THR A 22 39.74 -31.69 -24.05
C THR A 22 38.43 -30.92 -23.89
N TRP A 23 38.47 -29.79 -23.20
CA TRP A 23 37.48 -28.72 -23.29
C TRP A 23 38.10 -27.60 -24.13
N ALA A 24 37.39 -27.06 -25.10
CA ALA A 24 37.91 -26.05 -26.02
C ALA A 24 37.73 -24.65 -25.42
N GLY A 25 38.30 -24.41 -24.23
CA GLY A 25 38.39 -23.07 -23.64
C GLY A 25 37.81 -22.91 -22.23
N ASP A 26 38.10 -21.74 -21.66
CA ASP A 26 37.57 -21.29 -20.37
C ASP A 26 36.06 -21.02 -20.49
N GLU A 27 35.31 -21.28 -19.43
CA GLU A 27 33.86 -21.00 -19.40
C GLU A 27 33.61 -19.50 -19.59
N PRO A 28 32.67 -19.09 -20.46
CA PRO A 28 32.27 -17.70 -20.57
C PRO A 28 31.81 -17.14 -19.22
N PRO A 29 32.07 -15.86 -18.91
CA PRO A 29 31.59 -15.27 -17.67
C PRO A 29 30.06 -15.19 -17.65
N VAL A 30 29.49 -15.29 -16.46
CA VAL A 30 28.06 -15.04 -16.23
C VAL A 30 27.72 -13.61 -16.68
N GLN A 31 26.61 -13.45 -17.40
CA GLN A 31 26.19 -12.15 -17.92
C GLN A 31 25.30 -11.41 -16.91
N GLY A 32 25.42 -10.08 -16.86
CA GLY A 32 24.61 -9.20 -16.01
C GLY A 32 25.36 -7.91 -15.66
N GLU A 33 24.66 -7.00 -14.98
CA GLU A 33 25.23 -5.73 -14.50
C GLU A 33 24.99 -5.53 -13.00
N GLY A 34 25.90 -4.84 -12.32
CA GLY A 34 25.74 -4.43 -10.92
C GLY A 34 25.36 -5.55 -9.96
N ALA A 35 24.30 -5.32 -9.16
CA ALA A 35 23.79 -6.28 -8.18
C ALA A 35 23.28 -7.59 -8.82
N VAL A 36 22.74 -7.51 -10.04
CA VAL A 36 22.27 -8.69 -10.79
C VAL A 36 23.43 -9.62 -11.12
N PHE A 37 24.55 -9.06 -11.61
CA PHE A 37 25.77 -9.84 -11.88
C PHE A 37 26.30 -10.52 -10.61
N GLY A 38 26.37 -9.78 -9.50
CA GLY A 38 26.84 -10.32 -8.22
C GLY A 38 25.97 -11.48 -7.73
N TYR A 39 24.65 -11.33 -7.83
CA TYR A 39 23.70 -12.37 -7.44
C TYR A 39 23.83 -13.62 -8.34
N LEU A 40 23.76 -13.47 -9.67
CA LEU A 40 23.87 -14.59 -10.61
C LEU A 40 25.22 -15.33 -10.50
N SER A 41 26.30 -14.58 -10.29
CA SER A 41 27.64 -15.16 -10.07
C SER A 41 27.68 -15.99 -8.78
N SER A 42 26.99 -15.56 -7.72
CA SER A 42 26.91 -16.33 -6.48
C SER A 42 26.14 -17.64 -6.65
N LEU A 43 25.07 -17.65 -7.46
CA LEU A 43 24.32 -18.86 -7.81
C LEU A 43 25.19 -19.82 -8.62
N HIS A 44 25.85 -19.29 -9.66
CA HIS A 44 26.78 -20.04 -10.50
C HIS A 44 27.88 -20.68 -9.67
N ALA A 45 28.60 -19.92 -8.86
CA ALA A 45 29.70 -20.42 -8.03
C ALA A 45 29.27 -21.56 -7.09
N LYS A 46 28.03 -21.49 -6.57
CA LYS A 46 27.49 -22.53 -5.67
C LYS A 46 27.26 -23.86 -6.38
N VAL A 47 26.91 -23.81 -7.66
CA VAL A 47 26.52 -24.98 -8.46
C VAL A 47 27.66 -25.49 -9.35
N HIS A 48 28.57 -24.60 -9.75
CA HIS A 48 29.60 -24.83 -10.74
C HIS A 48 30.47 -26.05 -10.40
N ARG A 49 30.93 -26.18 -9.14
CA ARG A 49 31.74 -27.33 -8.72
C ARG A 49 31.00 -28.67 -8.87
N ALA A 50 29.70 -28.70 -8.59
CA ALA A 50 28.91 -29.93 -8.70
C ALA A 50 28.62 -30.31 -10.16
N TRP A 51 28.40 -29.30 -11.01
CA TRP A 51 28.13 -29.50 -12.43
C TRP A 51 29.41 -29.75 -13.24
N ALA A 52 30.29 -28.76 -13.31
CA ALA A 52 31.46 -28.75 -14.18
C ALA A 52 32.57 -29.68 -13.66
N ASP A 53 32.97 -29.49 -12.40
CA ASP A 53 34.12 -30.21 -11.84
C ASP A 53 33.78 -31.66 -11.46
N ASN A 54 32.50 -31.97 -11.27
CA ASN A 54 32.05 -33.31 -10.89
C ASN A 54 31.25 -33.98 -12.00
N PHE A 55 29.99 -33.62 -12.26
CA PHE A 55 29.15 -34.36 -13.21
C PHE A 55 29.78 -34.47 -14.62
N LEU A 56 30.16 -33.34 -15.22
CA LEU A 56 30.75 -33.31 -16.56
C LEU A 56 32.09 -34.06 -16.63
N THR A 57 32.95 -33.85 -15.64
CA THR A 57 34.27 -34.50 -15.56
C THR A 57 34.13 -36.01 -15.37
N MET A 58 33.21 -36.45 -14.51
CA MET A 58 32.94 -37.86 -14.25
C MET A 58 32.32 -38.56 -15.45
N ALA A 59 31.40 -37.92 -16.16
CA ALA A 59 30.82 -38.43 -17.40
C ALA A 59 31.90 -38.57 -18.50
N ALA A 60 32.80 -37.60 -18.62
CA ALA A 60 33.91 -37.66 -19.57
C ALA A 60 34.91 -38.78 -19.25
N ALA A 61 35.19 -39.03 -17.96
CA ALA A 61 36.15 -40.03 -17.53
C ALA A 61 35.61 -41.47 -17.55
N ARG A 62 34.30 -41.66 -17.32
CA ARG A 62 33.69 -42.98 -17.10
C ARG A 62 32.85 -43.50 -18.26
N LEU A 63 32.39 -42.63 -19.16
CA LEU A 63 31.50 -43.01 -20.26
C LEU A 63 32.19 -42.83 -21.61
N PRO A 64 31.88 -43.68 -22.62
CA PRO A 64 32.38 -43.51 -23.98
C PRO A 64 32.04 -42.14 -24.58
N LYS A 65 32.81 -41.71 -25.60
CA LYS A 65 32.62 -40.40 -26.26
C LYS A 65 31.29 -40.30 -27.01
N ASP A 66 30.78 -41.42 -27.51
CA ASP A 66 29.51 -41.55 -28.24
C ASP A 66 28.30 -41.76 -27.30
N HIS A 67 28.51 -41.84 -25.98
CA HIS A 67 27.43 -41.97 -25.01
C HIS A 67 26.47 -40.77 -25.10
N PRO A 68 25.14 -40.97 -25.00
CA PRO A 68 24.15 -39.88 -25.15
C PRO A 68 24.40 -38.62 -24.29
N VAL A 69 24.96 -38.80 -23.08
CA VAL A 69 25.34 -37.73 -22.14
C VAL A 69 26.58 -36.93 -22.58
N ASN A 70 27.49 -37.56 -23.33
CA ASN A 70 28.77 -36.96 -23.75
C ASN A 70 28.72 -36.22 -25.09
N LEU A 71 27.57 -36.20 -25.75
CA LEU A 71 27.41 -35.48 -27.01
C LEU A 71 27.53 -33.95 -26.76
N PRO A 72 28.46 -33.24 -27.43
CA PRO A 72 28.70 -31.82 -27.17
C PRO A 72 27.49 -30.91 -27.41
N SER A 73 26.55 -31.34 -28.26
CA SER A 73 25.30 -30.63 -28.53
C SER A 73 24.29 -30.67 -27.37
N ARG A 74 24.55 -31.45 -26.30
CA ARG A 74 23.64 -31.54 -25.17
C ARG A 74 23.58 -30.21 -24.43
N THR A 75 22.38 -29.67 -24.36
CA THR A 75 22.05 -28.46 -23.63
C THR A 75 20.69 -28.67 -23.01
N THR A 76 20.58 -28.50 -21.69
CA THR A 76 19.31 -28.50 -20.97
C THR A 76 19.08 -27.11 -20.39
N VAL A 77 17.83 -26.65 -20.41
CA VAL A 77 17.45 -25.34 -19.90
C VAL A 77 16.46 -25.57 -18.77
N LEU A 78 16.76 -25.00 -17.61
CA LEU A 78 15.93 -25.07 -16.42
C LEU A 78 15.26 -23.73 -16.16
N ASP A 79 13.98 -23.75 -15.85
CA ASP A 79 13.27 -22.63 -15.24
C ASP A 79 13.29 -22.83 -13.72
N VAL A 80 13.97 -21.94 -13.01
CA VAL A 80 14.17 -21.97 -11.55
C VAL A 80 13.43 -20.80 -10.90
N VAL A 81 12.62 -21.08 -9.88
CA VAL A 81 11.90 -20.04 -9.11
C VAL A 81 12.38 -20.03 -7.67
N LEU A 82 12.83 -18.87 -7.19
CA LEU A 82 13.35 -18.68 -5.83
C LEU A 82 12.55 -17.62 -5.06
N THR A 83 12.41 -17.80 -3.75
CA THR A 83 11.94 -16.73 -2.85
C THR A 83 12.98 -15.62 -2.72
N PRO A 84 12.61 -14.41 -2.26
CA PRO A 84 13.56 -13.35 -1.93
C PRO A 84 14.65 -13.77 -0.92
N THR A 85 14.32 -14.74 -0.05
CA THR A 85 15.26 -15.31 0.94
C THR A 85 16.17 -16.41 0.38
N GLY A 86 16.03 -16.77 -0.91
CA GLY A 86 16.83 -17.79 -1.58
C GLY A 86 16.30 -19.23 -1.46
N ARG A 87 15.10 -19.44 -0.91
CA ARG A 87 14.48 -20.77 -0.88
C ARG A 87 14.01 -21.16 -2.28
N LEU A 88 14.29 -22.39 -2.69
CA LEU A 88 13.81 -22.95 -3.96
C LEU A 88 12.30 -23.24 -3.87
N LEU A 89 11.51 -22.62 -4.75
CA LEU A 89 10.07 -22.87 -4.89
C LEU A 89 9.78 -23.94 -5.94
N SER A 90 10.38 -23.81 -7.13
CA SER A 90 10.26 -24.78 -8.20
C SER A 90 11.51 -24.82 -9.07
N VAL A 91 11.72 -25.97 -9.71
CA VAL A 91 12.70 -26.13 -10.78
C VAL A 91 12.18 -27.16 -11.77
N GLU A 92 12.05 -26.73 -13.02
CA GLU A 92 11.47 -27.50 -14.12
C GLU A 92 12.37 -27.43 -15.35
N VAL A 93 12.34 -28.47 -16.18
CA VAL A 93 13.06 -28.49 -17.46
C VAL A 93 12.19 -27.77 -18.49
N SER A 94 12.63 -26.61 -18.95
CA SER A 94 11.97 -25.83 -20.02
C SER A 94 12.52 -26.15 -21.40
N GLY A 95 13.73 -26.70 -21.49
CA GLY A 95 14.33 -27.21 -22.74
C GLY A 95 15.09 -28.51 -22.50
N PHE A 96 14.63 -29.61 -23.09
CA PHE A 96 15.24 -30.93 -22.91
C PHE A 96 16.49 -31.11 -23.77
N SER A 97 17.54 -31.72 -23.21
CA SER A 97 18.79 -32.01 -23.94
C SER A 97 18.69 -33.20 -24.90
N GLY A 98 17.65 -34.01 -24.76
CA GLY A 98 17.50 -35.30 -25.44
C GLY A 98 18.18 -36.47 -24.71
N SER A 99 18.66 -36.26 -23.48
CA SER A 99 19.16 -37.31 -22.58
C SER A 99 18.53 -37.13 -21.20
N ALA A 100 17.67 -38.07 -20.79
CA ALA A 100 16.99 -38.01 -19.50
C ALA A 100 17.96 -37.95 -18.32
N GLU A 101 19.09 -38.66 -18.39
CA GLU A 101 20.14 -38.65 -17.37
C GLU A 101 20.84 -37.29 -17.26
N PHE A 102 21.05 -36.60 -18.39
CA PHE A 102 21.65 -35.27 -18.42
C PHE A 102 20.69 -34.24 -17.82
N ASP A 103 19.42 -34.29 -18.21
CA ASP A 103 18.36 -33.40 -17.71
C ASP A 103 18.12 -33.61 -16.21
N SER A 104 18.05 -34.86 -15.73
CA SER A 104 17.87 -35.16 -14.31
C SER A 104 19.06 -34.74 -13.47
N SER A 105 20.29 -34.89 -13.98
CA SER A 105 21.49 -34.47 -13.26
C SER A 105 21.54 -32.95 -13.06
N ALA A 106 21.10 -32.16 -14.05
CA ALA A 106 21.00 -30.71 -13.91
C ALA A 106 19.97 -30.32 -12.83
N LEU A 107 18.79 -30.97 -12.82
CA LEU A 107 17.78 -30.78 -11.78
C LEU A 107 18.32 -31.10 -10.38
N ASP A 108 18.97 -32.25 -10.23
CA ASP A 108 19.49 -32.72 -8.94
C ASP A 108 20.57 -31.79 -8.40
N VAL A 109 21.44 -31.30 -9.29
CA VAL A 109 22.48 -30.33 -8.96
C VAL A 109 21.88 -29.02 -8.45
N VAL A 110 20.85 -28.46 -9.10
CA VAL A 110 20.17 -27.25 -8.60
C VAL A 110 19.48 -27.51 -7.26
N ARG A 111 18.72 -28.61 -7.14
CA ARG A 111 17.98 -28.95 -5.90
C ARG A 111 18.89 -29.18 -4.70
N ALA A 112 20.01 -29.88 -4.90
CA ALA A 112 20.94 -30.24 -3.83
C ALA A 112 21.68 -29.02 -3.24
N HIS A 113 21.72 -27.90 -3.95
CA HIS A 113 22.43 -26.69 -3.52
C HIS A 113 21.50 -25.58 -3.00
N ALA A 114 20.19 -25.82 -2.94
CA ALA A 114 19.26 -24.96 -2.22
C ALA A 114 19.48 -25.05 -0.69
N PRO A 115 19.18 -23.99 0.09
CA PRO A 115 18.73 -22.66 -0.32
C PRO A 115 19.89 -21.80 -0.82
N TYR A 116 19.61 -20.89 -1.74
CA TYR A 116 20.55 -19.90 -2.26
C TYR A 116 20.63 -18.66 -1.36
N GLY A 117 21.51 -17.70 -1.71
CA GLY A 117 21.63 -16.44 -0.98
C GLY A 117 20.40 -15.53 -1.16
N PRO A 118 20.23 -14.51 -0.31
CA PRO A 118 19.15 -13.55 -0.45
C PRO A 118 19.26 -12.80 -1.77
N ALA A 119 18.12 -12.64 -2.43
CA ALA A 119 18.02 -11.96 -3.71
C ALA A 119 17.98 -10.42 -3.51
N PRO A 120 18.74 -9.66 -4.29
CA PRO A 120 18.58 -8.20 -4.31
C PRO A 120 17.23 -7.83 -4.94
N GLU A 121 16.71 -6.64 -4.62
CA GLU A 121 15.37 -6.24 -5.05
C GLU A 121 15.25 -6.15 -6.58
N GLU A 122 16.34 -5.84 -7.27
CA GLU A 122 16.41 -5.66 -8.73
C GLU A 122 16.14 -6.93 -9.53
N VAL A 123 16.29 -8.11 -8.92
CA VAL A 123 16.02 -9.40 -9.60
C VAL A 123 14.64 -9.96 -9.30
N LEU A 124 13.88 -9.33 -8.39
CA LEU A 124 12.53 -9.75 -8.06
C LEU A 124 11.55 -9.31 -9.14
N SER A 125 10.70 -10.23 -9.56
CA SER A 125 9.64 -9.94 -10.52
C SER A 125 8.40 -9.32 -9.85
N ASP A 126 7.35 -9.05 -10.66
CA ASP A 126 6.11 -8.41 -10.19
C ASP A 126 5.38 -9.31 -9.17
N ASP A 127 5.57 -10.63 -9.23
CA ASP A 127 5.03 -11.62 -8.27
C ASP A 127 5.87 -11.76 -6.99
N GLY A 128 6.97 -11.01 -6.89
CA GLY A 128 7.85 -11.00 -5.73
C GLY A 128 8.79 -12.21 -5.62
N HIS A 129 8.97 -12.99 -6.69
CA HIS A 129 9.92 -14.08 -6.75
C HIS A 129 11.04 -13.79 -7.76
N VAL A 130 12.14 -14.55 -7.65
CA VAL A 130 13.19 -14.56 -8.68
C VAL A 130 12.89 -15.68 -9.66
N HIS A 131 12.80 -15.34 -10.94
CA HIS A 131 12.65 -16.32 -12.02
C HIS A 131 13.92 -16.35 -12.84
N ILE A 132 14.53 -17.53 -12.98
CA ILE A 132 15.82 -17.71 -13.65
C ILE A 132 15.67 -18.75 -14.75
N GLU A 133 16.08 -18.39 -15.97
CA GLU A 133 16.37 -19.35 -17.03
C GLU A 133 17.86 -19.73 -16.92
N TRP A 134 18.14 -21.01 -16.62
CA TRP A 134 19.50 -21.50 -16.41
C TRP A 134 19.85 -22.58 -17.43
N THR A 135 20.81 -22.26 -18.29
CA THR A 135 21.36 -23.19 -19.29
C THR A 135 22.50 -24.01 -18.72
N PHE A 136 22.38 -25.34 -18.85
CA PHE A 136 23.42 -26.32 -18.55
C PHE A 136 23.81 -27.04 -19.85
N ALA A 137 25.05 -26.87 -20.28
CA ALA A 137 25.57 -27.38 -21.54
C ALA A 137 26.72 -28.38 -21.32
N ARG A 138 26.88 -29.30 -22.28
CA ARG A 138 27.97 -30.28 -22.33
C ARG A 138 29.23 -29.73 -22.99
N ASP A 139 29.17 -28.55 -23.60
CA ASP A 139 30.29 -27.85 -24.20
C ASP A 139 30.89 -26.81 -23.23
N ASP A 140 31.75 -25.92 -23.74
CA ASP A 140 32.51 -24.96 -22.93
C ASP A 140 31.61 -23.94 -22.18
N ARG A 141 30.33 -23.80 -22.58
CA ARG A 141 29.35 -22.94 -21.89
C ARG A 141 28.98 -23.46 -20.50
N ARG A 142 29.15 -24.77 -20.24
CA ARG A 142 28.93 -25.44 -18.95
C ARG A 142 27.67 -24.97 -18.21
N CYS A 143 27.75 -24.02 -17.28
CA CYS A 143 26.59 -23.53 -16.54
C CYS A 143 26.50 -21.99 -16.50
N SER A 144 27.20 -21.25 -17.36
CA SER A 144 27.27 -19.78 -17.29
C SER A 144 26.06 -19.06 -17.88
N GLY A 145 25.19 -19.77 -18.59
CA GLY A 145 23.99 -19.23 -19.21
C GLY A 145 22.84 -18.99 -18.22
N LEU A 146 23.03 -18.12 -17.24
CA LEU A 146 21.96 -17.65 -16.34
C LEU A 146 21.33 -16.35 -16.86
N LYS A 147 20.00 -16.28 -16.85
CA LYS A 147 19.25 -15.07 -17.19
C LYS A 147 18.07 -14.87 -16.24
N ILE A 148 17.85 -13.64 -15.79
CA ILE A 148 16.65 -13.28 -15.04
C ILE A 148 15.47 -13.14 -16.02
N LYS A 149 14.33 -13.75 -15.67
CA LYS A 149 13.05 -13.58 -16.37
C LYS A 149 12.16 -12.63 -15.57
N SER A 150 11.47 -11.73 -16.26
CA SER A 150 10.40 -10.95 -15.66
C SER A 150 9.04 -11.59 -15.99
N VAL A 151 8.26 -11.88 -14.96
CA VAL A 151 6.89 -12.38 -14.99
C VAL A 151 5.96 -11.22 -14.63
N PRO A 152 5.46 -10.47 -15.63
CA PRO A 152 4.51 -9.39 -15.38
C PRO A 152 3.16 -9.96 -14.94
N ILE A 153 2.59 -9.40 -13.89
CA ILE A 153 1.22 -9.67 -13.43
C ILE A 153 0.40 -8.36 -13.47
N PRO A 154 -0.95 -8.41 -13.40
CA PRO A 154 -1.78 -7.21 -13.45
C PRO A 154 -1.36 -6.17 -12.41
N LEU A 155 -1.37 -4.88 -12.78
CA LEU A 155 -0.84 -3.81 -11.92
C LEU A 155 -1.42 -3.78 -10.50
N PRO A 156 -2.75 -3.95 -10.28
CA PRO A 156 -3.29 -3.97 -8.91
C PRO A 156 -2.71 -5.12 -8.06
N GLU A 157 -2.38 -6.25 -8.70
CA GLU A 157 -1.84 -7.42 -8.03
C GLU A 157 -0.35 -7.23 -7.71
N SER A 158 0.44 -6.75 -8.68
CA SER A 158 1.87 -6.49 -8.46
C SER A 158 2.10 -5.45 -7.37
N VAL A 159 1.30 -4.38 -7.37
CA VAL A 159 1.34 -3.33 -6.35
C VAL A 159 1.04 -3.87 -4.96
N ARG A 160 0.04 -4.76 -4.83
CA ARG A 160 -0.29 -5.39 -3.56
C ARG A 160 0.90 -6.22 -3.04
N VAL A 161 1.44 -7.11 -3.88
CA VAL A 161 2.60 -7.95 -3.52
C VAL A 161 3.80 -7.12 -3.11
N MET A 162 4.10 -6.04 -3.84
CA MET A 162 5.21 -5.15 -3.51
C MET A 162 5.02 -4.47 -2.15
N VAL A 163 3.82 -3.98 -1.84
CA VAL A 163 3.54 -3.34 -0.54
C VAL A 163 3.62 -4.34 0.61
N GLU A 164 3.07 -5.53 0.45
CA GLU A 164 3.15 -6.63 1.44
C GLU A 164 4.61 -7.00 1.77
N GLN A 165 5.50 -6.87 0.80
CA GLN A 165 6.93 -7.15 0.94
C GLN A 165 7.77 -5.95 1.43
N GLY A 166 7.15 -4.81 1.73
CA GLY A 166 7.87 -3.58 2.13
C GLY A 166 8.67 -2.93 0.98
N ARG A 167 8.17 -3.09 -0.25
CA ARG A 167 8.77 -2.60 -1.50
C ARG A 167 7.94 -1.46 -2.09
N GLU A 168 7.50 -0.51 -1.26
CA GLU A 168 6.58 0.55 -1.66
C GLU A 168 7.17 1.45 -2.75
N SER A 169 8.49 1.69 -2.72
CA SER A 169 9.18 2.44 -3.77
C SER A 169 9.00 1.80 -5.14
N LYS A 170 9.11 0.46 -5.25
CA LYS A 170 8.86 -0.26 -6.51
C LYS A 170 7.39 -0.25 -6.92
N ALA A 171 6.47 -0.38 -5.96
CA ALA A 171 5.05 -0.25 -6.25
C ALA A 171 4.74 1.13 -6.87
N LEU A 172 5.33 2.20 -6.32
CA LEU A 172 5.17 3.56 -6.85
C LEU A 172 5.83 3.76 -8.22
N GLU A 173 7.00 3.17 -8.47
CA GLU A 173 7.61 3.15 -9.82
C GLU A 173 6.68 2.49 -10.84
N ARG A 174 6.12 1.32 -10.50
CA ARG A 174 5.20 0.58 -11.37
C ARG A 174 3.92 1.35 -11.66
N LEU A 175 3.37 2.05 -10.67
CA LEU A 175 2.20 2.93 -10.82
C LEU A 175 2.47 4.14 -11.72
N ARG A 176 3.65 4.76 -11.60
CA ARG A 176 4.04 5.90 -12.45
C ARG A 176 4.19 5.49 -13.91
N ALA A 177 4.68 4.29 -14.17
CA ALA A 177 4.83 3.74 -15.51
C ALA A 177 3.49 3.33 -16.17
N ALA A 178 2.42 3.17 -15.39
CA ALA A 178 1.12 2.74 -15.91
C ALA A 178 0.30 3.88 -16.54
N GLY A 179 -0.59 3.53 -17.47
CA GLY A 179 -1.60 4.44 -18.01
C GLY A 179 -2.67 4.82 -16.99
N ASP A 180 -3.40 5.90 -17.22
CA ASP A 180 -4.23 6.55 -16.18
C ASP A 180 -5.32 5.65 -15.58
N GLU A 181 -6.07 4.91 -16.40
CA GLU A 181 -7.10 4.00 -15.89
C GLU A 181 -6.54 2.87 -15.02
N GLU A 182 -5.43 2.27 -15.46
CA GLU A 182 -4.80 1.18 -14.74
C GLU A 182 -4.15 1.70 -13.46
N ARG A 183 -3.51 2.88 -13.53
CA ARG A 183 -2.94 3.58 -12.38
C ARG A 183 -3.98 3.86 -11.31
N ILE A 184 -5.19 4.30 -11.66
CA ILE A 184 -6.27 4.52 -10.68
C ILE A 184 -6.62 3.21 -9.95
N ARG A 185 -6.76 2.09 -10.68
CA ARG A 185 -7.01 0.78 -10.06
C ARG A 185 -5.84 0.35 -9.17
N GLY A 186 -4.62 0.57 -9.63
CA GLY A 186 -3.39 0.27 -8.89
C GLY A 186 -3.25 1.12 -7.61
N LEU A 187 -3.57 2.41 -7.65
CA LEU A 187 -3.57 3.28 -6.46
C LEU A 187 -4.56 2.80 -5.40
N GLY A 188 -5.74 2.34 -5.82
CA GLY A 188 -6.70 1.72 -4.92
C GLY A 188 -6.17 0.44 -4.27
N ALA A 189 -5.42 -0.38 -5.01
CA ALA A 189 -4.76 -1.57 -4.46
C ALA A 189 -3.62 -1.21 -3.50
N PHE A 190 -2.80 -0.22 -3.86
CA PHE A 190 -1.72 0.30 -3.01
C PHE A 190 -2.26 0.77 -1.66
N ALA A 191 -3.30 1.62 -1.68
CA ALA A 191 -3.86 2.20 -0.47
C ALA A 191 -4.38 1.11 0.49
N ARG A 192 -5.09 0.09 -0.04
CA ARG A 192 -5.58 -1.03 0.79
C ARG A 192 -4.45 -1.85 1.38
N ALA A 193 -3.51 -2.30 0.54
CA ALA A 193 -2.36 -3.10 0.99
C ALA A 193 -1.53 -2.35 2.03
N TRP A 194 -1.34 -1.03 1.83
CA TRP A 194 -0.59 -0.18 2.76
C TRP A 194 -1.34 -0.01 4.08
N ILE A 195 -2.66 0.21 4.06
CA ILE A 195 -3.46 0.28 5.29
C ILE A 195 -3.41 -1.05 6.06
N GLU A 196 -3.45 -2.19 5.38
CA GLU A 196 -3.41 -3.53 5.98
C GLU A 196 -2.05 -3.82 6.63
N HIS A 197 -0.95 -3.44 5.96
CA HIS A 197 0.42 -3.78 6.37
C HIS A 197 1.19 -2.61 6.99
N ALA A 198 0.54 -1.46 7.22
CA ALA A 198 1.18 -0.30 7.83
C ALA A 198 1.78 -0.68 9.20
N PRO A 199 3.07 -0.38 9.46
CA PRO A 199 3.72 -0.73 10.72
C PRO A 199 3.02 -0.06 11.91
N GLU A 200 3.17 -0.67 13.10
CA GLU A 200 2.62 -0.25 14.38
C GLU A 200 3.15 1.14 14.80
N GLY A 201 2.52 2.16 14.22
CA GLY A 201 2.77 3.59 14.38
C GLY A 201 1.66 4.38 13.67
N GLN A 202 0.43 3.83 13.69
CA GLN A 202 -0.71 4.29 12.89
C GLN A 202 -0.97 5.78 13.13
N THR A 203 -1.01 6.54 12.04
CA THR A 203 -1.45 7.95 12.08
C THR A 203 -2.96 8.01 12.29
N VAL A 204 -3.48 9.16 12.72
CA VAL A 204 -4.93 9.37 12.86
C VAL A 204 -5.64 9.08 11.52
N ALA A 205 -5.05 9.46 10.39
CA ALA A 205 -5.61 9.20 9.08
C ALA A 205 -5.78 7.70 8.77
N VAL A 206 -4.79 6.87 9.12
CA VAL A 206 -4.87 5.40 8.96
C VAL A 206 -5.97 4.82 9.85
N ALA A 207 -6.01 5.24 11.11
CA ALA A 207 -7.01 4.78 12.06
C ALA A 207 -8.44 5.18 11.61
N VAL A 208 -8.62 6.36 11.03
CA VAL A 208 -9.91 6.79 10.45
C VAL A 208 -10.26 5.93 9.24
N ALA A 209 -9.32 5.69 8.31
CA ALA A 209 -9.59 4.86 7.14
C ALA A 209 -9.99 3.42 7.50
N ARG A 210 -9.35 2.83 8.53
CA ARG A 210 -9.73 1.52 9.08
C ARG A 210 -11.12 1.55 9.72
N ALA A 211 -11.40 2.57 10.53
CA ALA A 211 -12.70 2.77 11.14
C ALA A 211 -13.83 2.88 10.10
N LEU A 212 -13.60 3.60 8.99
CA LEU A 212 -14.54 3.70 7.87
C LEU A 212 -14.89 2.34 7.25
N ASN A 213 -13.94 1.41 7.24
CA ASN A 213 -14.09 0.03 6.81
C ASN A 213 -14.64 -0.93 7.89
N GLY A 214 -14.90 -0.43 9.10
CA GLY A 214 -15.40 -1.23 10.23
C GLY A 214 -14.31 -1.99 11.01
N ASP A 215 -13.04 -1.71 10.76
CA ASP A 215 -11.91 -2.24 11.54
C ASP A 215 -11.62 -1.32 12.74
N GLY A 216 -11.70 -1.89 13.94
CA GLY A 216 -11.47 -1.20 15.20
C GLY A 216 -9.99 -1.01 15.56
N GLN A 217 -9.06 -1.56 14.79
CA GLN A 217 -7.63 -1.31 15.02
C GLN A 217 -7.30 0.17 14.85
N GLY A 218 -6.61 0.74 15.85
CA GLY A 218 -6.29 2.17 15.88
C GLY A 218 -7.32 3.02 16.62
N ALA A 219 -8.40 2.44 17.17
CA ALA A 219 -9.38 3.19 17.97
C ALA A 219 -8.75 3.95 19.16
N ASP A 220 -7.73 3.38 19.81
CA ASP A 220 -7.00 4.07 20.88
C ASP A 220 -6.26 5.31 20.39
N LYS A 221 -5.75 5.28 19.15
CA LYS A 221 -5.13 6.45 18.51
C LYS A 221 -6.16 7.55 18.27
N LEU A 222 -7.39 7.18 17.88
CA LEU A 222 -8.48 8.14 17.71
C LEU A 222 -8.90 8.76 19.05
N ARG A 223 -8.98 7.94 20.13
CA ARG A 223 -9.22 8.44 21.48
C ARG A 223 -8.14 9.41 21.93
N GLU A 224 -6.88 9.01 21.79
CA GLU A 224 -5.70 9.83 22.12
C GLU A 224 -5.72 11.15 21.33
N ALA A 225 -6.09 11.12 20.05
CA ALA A 225 -6.20 12.32 19.21
C ALA A 225 -7.26 13.30 19.75
N ILE A 226 -8.44 12.80 20.13
CA ILE A 226 -9.48 13.62 20.77
C ILE A 226 -9.01 14.17 22.11
N GLU A 227 -8.39 13.35 22.95
CA GLU A 227 -7.88 13.78 24.26
C GLU A 227 -6.83 14.89 24.13
N GLN A 228 -5.95 14.78 23.15
CA GLN A 228 -4.89 15.76 22.86
C GLN A 228 -5.38 16.95 22.02
N GLY A 229 -6.62 16.94 21.54
CA GLY A 229 -7.17 18.03 20.73
C GLY A 229 -6.60 18.12 19.30
N ARG A 230 -6.11 17.01 18.75
CA ARG A 230 -5.53 16.94 17.39
C ARG A 230 -6.47 16.19 16.46
N ASP A 231 -6.69 16.71 15.26
CA ASP A 231 -7.55 16.09 14.24
C ASP A 231 -8.93 15.65 14.79
N VAL A 232 -9.49 16.42 15.73
CA VAL A 232 -10.64 16.01 16.56
C VAL A 232 -11.85 15.59 15.74
N GLU A 233 -12.18 16.34 14.69
CA GLU A 233 -13.31 16.05 13.81
C GLU A 233 -13.16 14.71 13.10
N LYS A 234 -11.99 14.47 12.48
CA LYS A 234 -11.69 13.20 11.80
C LYS A 234 -11.66 12.04 12.77
N ALA A 235 -11.06 12.23 13.94
CA ALA A 235 -10.99 11.20 14.97
C ALA A 235 -12.38 10.85 15.51
N ALA A 236 -13.24 11.86 15.71
CA ALA A 236 -14.63 11.67 16.10
C ALA A 236 -15.42 10.90 15.03
N GLU A 237 -15.21 11.19 13.74
CA GLU A 237 -15.82 10.45 12.62
C GLU A 237 -15.48 8.96 12.67
N GLY A 238 -14.20 8.62 12.84
CA GLY A 238 -13.77 7.24 12.98
C GLY A 238 -14.40 6.55 14.19
N LEU A 239 -14.43 7.20 15.36
CA LEU A 239 -15.03 6.61 16.57
C LEU A 239 -16.55 6.42 16.43
N VAL A 240 -17.27 7.39 15.88
CA VAL A 240 -18.72 7.29 15.63
C VAL A 240 -19.02 6.13 14.68
N ARG A 241 -18.19 5.96 13.64
CA ARG A 241 -18.32 4.84 12.70
C ARG A 241 -18.12 3.48 13.35
N LEU A 242 -17.20 3.40 14.31
CA LEU A 242 -17.00 2.20 15.15
C LEU A 242 -18.06 2.03 16.25
N GLY A 243 -19.01 2.95 16.38
CA GLY A 243 -20.03 2.93 17.43
C GLY A 243 -19.50 3.26 18.83
N ILE A 244 -18.31 3.85 18.93
CA ILE A 244 -17.69 4.26 20.20
C ILE A 244 -18.25 5.63 20.60
N PRO A 245 -18.77 5.80 21.82
CA PRO A 245 -19.35 7.07 22.26
C PRO A 245 -18.28 8.15 22.47
N LEU A 246 -18.61 9.39 22.10
CA LEU A 246 -17.73 10.56 22.19
C LEU A 246 -17.83 11.25 23.55
N CYS A 247 -19.04 11.37 24.12
CA CYS A 247 -19.26 12.11 25.36
C CYS A 247 -18.30 11.72 26.51
N PRO A 248 -18.01 10.42 26.80
CA PRO A 248 -17.06 10.06 27.85
C PRO A 248 -15.65 10.65 27.68
N LEU A 249 -15.22 10.88 26.43
CA LEU A 249 -13.90 11.42 26.11
C LEU A 249 -13.84 12.95 26.21
N VAL A 250 -14.97 13.62 25.98
CA VAL A 250 -15.00 15.09 25.83
C VAL A 250 -15.74 15.82 26.95
N LYS A 251 -16.49 15.12 27.81
CA LYS A 251 -17.33 15.73 28.85
C LYS A 251 -16.57 16.66 29.78
N SER A 252 -15.42 16.22 30.30
CA SER A 252 -14.58 17.04 31.17
C SER A 252 -14.06 18.30 30.47
N ARG A 253 -13.83 18.24 29.15
CA ARG A 253 -13.38 19.36 28.32
C ARG A 253 -14.54 20.32 28.00
N LEU A 254 -15.73 19.79 27.80
CA LEU A 254 -16.97 20.54 27.59
C LEU A 254 -17.33 21.39 28.83
N GLU A 255 -17.29 20.77 30.01
CA GLU A 255 -17.67 21.39 31.29
C GLU A 255 -16.51 22.15 31.97
N GLY A 256 -15.28 21.96 31.47
CA GLY A 256 -14.07 22.56 32.01
C GLY A 256 -13.92 24.07 31.72
N PRO A 257 -12.91 24.72 32.33
CA PRO A 257 -12.70 26.17 32.21
C PRO A 257 -12.08 26.60 30.86
N SER A 258 -11.39 25.69 30.16
CA SER A 258 -10.70 26.01 28.90
C SER A 258 -11.69 26.16 27.74
N GLY A 259 -11.79 27.37 27.20
CA GLY A 259 -12.65 27.67 26.05
C GLY A 259 -12.23 26.92 24.78
N GLU A 260 -10.94 26.75 24.54
CA GLU A 260 -10.44 25.99 23.38
C GLU A 260 -10.83 24.51 23.49
N ALA A 261 -10.59 23.90 24.65
CA ALA A 261 -10.96 22.51 24.91
C ALA A 261 -12.47 22.29 24.78
N ARG A 262 -13.27 23.26 25.26
CA ARG A 262 -14.72 23.25 25.09
C ARG A 262 -15.13 23.34 23.63
N GLY A 263 -14.50 24.22 22.85
CA GLY A 263 -14.75 24.32 21.40
C GLY A 263 -14.46 23.01 20.66
N GLN A 264 -13.33 22.38 20.95
CA GLN A 264 -12.96 21.08 20.38
C GLN A 264 -13.95 19.96 20.78
N ALA A 265 -14.37 19.93 22.04
CA ALA A 265 -15.39 18.99 22.52
C ALA A 265 -16.72 19.14 21.74
N LEU A 266 -17.16 20.38 21.52
CA LEU A 266 -18.37 20.67 20.76
C LEU A 266 -18.24 20.26 19.30
N VAL A 267 -17.08 20.50 18.68
CA VAL A 267 -16.79 20.04 17.30
C VAL A 267 -16.89 18.53 17.19
N ALA A 268 -16.33 17.76 18.14
CA ALA A 268 -16.47 16.30 18.14
C ALA A 268 -17.94 15.87 18.21
N LEU A 269 -18.73 16.50 19.09
CA LEU A 269 -20.14 16.17 19.32
C LEU A 269 -21.08 16.55 18.16
N ARG A 270 -20.60 17.29 17.14
CA ARG A 270 -21.38 17.60 15.93
C ARG A 270 -21.86 16.37 15.17
N LEU A 271 -21.05 15.31 15.19
CA LEU A 271 -21.33 14.09 14.45
C LEU A 271 -22.37 13.24 15.17
N LYS A 272 -22.29 13.18 16.49
CA LYS A 272 -23.23 12.44 17.34
C LYS A 272 -23.16 12.95 18.77
N LEU A 273 -24.19 13.68 19.19
CA LEU A 273 -24.36 14.12 20.57
C LEU A 273 -25.08 13.05 21.39
N GLU A 274 -24.44 12.55 22.44
CA GLU A 274 -25.07 11.67 23.42
C GLU A 274 -25.79 12.44 24.54
N ALA A 275 -26.82 11.81 25.12
CA ALA A 275 -27.66 12.41 26.17
C ALA A 275 -26.85 12.94 27.37
N ASP A 276 -25.77 12.26 27.75
CA ASP A 276 -24.93 12.64 28.90
C ASP A 276 -24.19 13.97 28.73
N CYS A 277 -24.05 14.45 27.49
CA CYS A 277 -23.43 15.73 27.14
C CYS A 277 -24.46 16.78 26.70
N LEU A 278 -25.75 16.43 26.61
CA LEU A 278 -26.83 17.33 26.17
C LEU A 278 -26.92 18.58 27.05
N ALA A 279 -26.92 18.41 28.38
CA ALA A 279 -27.04 19.53 29.32
C ALA A 279 -25.89 20.54 29.18
N GLY A 280 -24.65 20.05 29.06
CA GLY A 280 -23.48 20.89 28.84
C GLY A 280 -23.53 21.63 27.50
N THR A 281 -23.93 20.95 26.43
CA THR A 281 -24.09 21.56 25.10
C THR A 281 -25.20 22.62 25.09
N LEU A 282 -26.34 22.36 25.73
CA LEU A 282 -27.43 23.33 25.89
C LEU A 282 -26.99 24.57 26.67
N ALA A 283 -26.19 24.39 27.74
CA ALA A 283 -25.67 25.49 28.53
C ALA A 283 -24.81 26.44 27.66
N VAL A 284 -23.91 25.89 26.84
CA VAL A 284 -23.07 26.71 25.94
C VAL A 284 -23.92 27.42 24.88
N ALA A 285 -24.87 26.75 24.25
CA ALA A 285 -25.71 27.36 23.22
C ALA A 285 -26.53 28.57 23.75
N LYS A 286 -27.03 28.46 24.99
CA LYS A 286 -27.87 29.46 25.65
C LYS A 286 -27.06 30.59 26.31
N ASP A 287 -25.79 30.35 26.64
CA ASP A 287 -24.91 31.34 27.26
C ASP A 287 -24.57 32.48 26.29
N ARG A 288 -25.09 33.68 26.56
CA ARG A 288 -24.85 34.88 25.75
C ARG A 288 -23.43 35.43 25.90
N SER A 289 -22.71 35.04 26.94
CA SER A 289 -21.32 35.45 27.19
C SER A 289 -20.30 34.52 26.51
N ALA A 290 -20.72 33.34 26.07
CA ALA A 290 -19.85 32.39 25.38
C ALA A 290 -19.43 32.92 23.98
N PRO A 291 -18.20 32.61 23.52
CA PRO A 291 -17.76 32.96 22.18
C PRO A 291 -18.70 32.45 21.08
N GLU A 292 -18.99 33.28 20.08
CA GLU A 292 -19.96 32.94 19.02
C GLU A 292 -19.66 31.60 18.34
N ALA A 293 -18.39 31.32 18.03
CA ALA A 293 -17.96 30.05 17.42
C ALA A 293 -18.32 28.82 18.29
N GLN A 294 -18.17 28.92 19.62
CA GLN A 294 -18.56 27.82 20.52
C GLN A 294 -20.08 27.66 20.55
N ARG A 295 -20.82 28.76 20.55
CA ARG A 295 -22.29 28.72 20.52
C ARG A 295 -22.81 28.10 19.22
N VAL A 296 -22.18 28.42 18.08
CA VAL A 296 -22.48 27.78 16.78
C VAL A 296 -22.18 26.29 16.82
N ALA A 297 -20.99 25.88 17.27
CA ALA A 297 -20.63 24.46 17.38
C ALA A 297 -21.60 23.68 18.29
N ALA A 298 -22.05 24.30 19.40
CA ALA A 298 -23.06 23.73 20.26
C ALA A 298 -24.42 23.56 19.58
N VAL A 299 -24.86 24.58 18.81
CA VAL A 299 -26.09 24.51 18.02
C VAL A 299 -26.03 23.41 16.96
N GLU A 300 -24.89 23.24 16.29
CA GLU A 300 -24.68 22.16 15.33
C GLU A 300 -24.72 20.78 16.00
N ALA A 301 -24.07 20.62 17.16
CA ALA A 301 -24.12 19.39 17.96
C ALA A 301 -25.54 19.05 18.42
N LEU A 302 -26.33 20.03 18.86
CA LEU A 302 -27.75 19.84 19.21
C LEU A 302 -28.59 19.34 18.03
N GLY A 303 -28.19 19.65 16.78
CA GLY A 303 -28.85 19.14 15.58
C GLY A 303 -28.64 17.64 15.33
N SER A 304 -27.69 17.01 16.02
CA SER A 304 -27.38 15.58 15.88
C SER A 304 -28.13 14.68 16.86
N ILE A 305 -28.93 15.25 17.78
CA ILE A 305 -29.74 14.51 18.76
C ILE A 305 -31.23 14.81 18.60
N GLU A 306 -32.06 13.77 18.69
CA GLU A 306 -33.51 13.90 18.72
C GLU A 306 -34.01 14.10 20.15
N ASP A 307 -33.81 15.31 20.70
CA ASP A 307 -34.28 15.67 22.04
C ASP A 307 -35.27 16.86 22.01
N PRO A 308 -36.38 16.82 22.76
CA PRO A 308 -37.37 17.92 22.79
C PRO A 308 -36.81 19.27 23.24
N GLU A 309 -35.89 19.29 24.22
CA GLU A 309 -35.27 20.52 24.71
C GLU A 309 -34.25 21.07 23.71
N ALA A 310 -33.47 20.20 23.07
CA ALA A 310 -32.60 20.56 21.95
C ALA A 310 -33.42 21.21 20.82
N GLN A 311 -34.50 20.56 20.38
CA GLN A 311 -35.37 21.08 19.32
C GLN A 311 -36.00 22.43 19.68
N LYS A 312 -36.49 22.59 20.91
CA LYS A 312 -37.03 23.87 21.40
C LYS A 312 -35.97 24.97 21.36
N THR A 313 -34.75 24.67 21.80
CA THR A 313 -33.64 25.62 21.80
C THR A 313 -33.25 26.02 20.38
N LEU A 314 -33.15 25.07 19.45
CA LEU A 314 -32.89 25.33 18.03
C LEU A 314 -33.98 26.23 17.42
N GLN A 315 -35.26 25.97 17.71
CA GLN A 315 -36.37 26.80 17.19
C GLN A 315 -36.33 28.25 17.69
N ILE A 316 -35.91 28.47 18.94
CA ILE A 316 -35.76 29.82 19.50
C ILE A 316 -34.59 30.53 18.81
N LEU A 317 -33.42 29.88 18.74
CA LEU A 317 -32.22 30.46 18.14
C LEU A 317 -32.37 30.72 16.64
N ALA A 318 -33.12 29.88 15.91
CA ALA A 318 -33.45 30.07 14.50
C ALA A 318 -34.37 31.28 14.24
N LYS A 319 -35.02 31.85 15.26
CA LYS A 319 -35.87 33.04 15.13
C LYS A 319 -35.20 34.30 15.66
N GLU A 320 -34.62 34.21 16.85
CA GLU A 320 -34.18 35.36 17.65
C GLU A 320 -32.65 35.47 17.78
N GLY A 321 -31.90 34.48 17.28
CA GLY A 321 -30.45 34.46 17.34
C GLY A 321 -29.78 35.50 16.43
N PRO A 322 -28.52 35.86 16.70
CA PRO A 322 -27.69 36.60 15.75
C PRO A 322 -27.53 35.80 14.44
N PRO A 323 -27.20 36.43 13.31
CA PRO A 323 -27.23 35.80 12.00
C PRO A 323 -26.51 34.43 11.91
N ALA A 324 -25.31 34.29 12.50
CA ALA A 324 -24.57 33.04 12.51
C ALA A 324 -25.31 31.91 13.26
N LEU A 325 -25.76 32.16 14.50
CA LEU A 325 -26.50 31.17 15.29
C LEU A 325 -27.86 30.85 14.67
N ARG A 326 -28.50 31.85 14.08
CA ARG A 326 -29.80 31.70 13.42
C ARG A 326 -29.69 30.80 12.20
N GLY A 327 -28.64 30.97 11.39
CA GLY A 327 -28.33 30.09 10.26
C GLY A 327 -27.99 28.67 10.71
N ALA A 328 -27.11 28.52 11.70
CA ALA A 328 -26.75 27.22 12.25
C ALA A 328 -27.99 26.48 12.81
N ALA A 329 -28.84 27.17 13.56
CA ALA A 329 -30.04 26.58 14.14
C ALA A 329 -31.11 26.24 13.09
N LEU A 330 -31.22 27.02 12.02
CA LEU A 330 -32.07 26.71 10.86
C LEU A 330 -31.61 25.40 10.20
N LEU A 331 -30.31 25.26 9.94
CA LEU A 331 -29.77 24.05 9.30
C LEU A 331 -29.91 22.81 10.22
N ALA A 332 -29.60 22.97 11.50
CA ALA A 332 -29.71 21.93 12.52
C ALA A 332 -31.17 21.45 12.71
N SER A 333 -32.16 22.34 12.59
CA SER A 333 -33.58 21.99 12.70
C SER A 333 -34.22 21.48 11.40
N THR A 334 -33.52 21.57 10.28
CA THR A 334 -34.01 21.09 8.98
C THR A 334 -33.80 19.59 8.86
N ARG A 335 -34.91 18.84 8.73
CA ARG A 335 -34.88 17.38 8.57
C ARG A 335 -34.68 16.97 7.11
N PRO A 336 -33.98 15.85 6.84
CA PRO A 336 -33.98 15.23 5.53
C PRO A 336 -35.41 14.95 5.06
N GLY A 337 -35.73 15.33 3.82
CA GLY A 337 -37.06 15.08 3.25
C GLY A 337 -38.21 15.88 3.90
N ALA A 338 -37.93 17.05 4.50
CA ALA A 338 -38.95 17.89 5.15
C ALA A 338 -40.08 18.41 4.22
N GLY A 339 -39.99 18.13 2.92
CA GLY A 339 -41.07 18.32 1.96
C GLY A 339 -41.25 19.76 1.46
N ARG A 340 -42.29 19.95 0.63
CA ARG A 340 -42.50 21.20 -0.14
C ARG A 340 -42.67 22.45 0.73
N SER A 341 -43.29 22.34 1.90
CA SER A 341 -43.52 23.49 2.79
C SER A 341 -42.21 24.02 3.40
N ALA A 342 -41.28 23.12 3.74
CA ALA A 342 -39.95 23.49 4.19
C ALA A 342 -39.18 24.16 3.04
N VAL A 343 -39.17 23.55 1.85
CA VAL A 343 -38.53 24.10 0.65
C VAL A 343 -39.02 25.53 0.37
N PHE A 344 -40.33 25.77 0.33
CA PHE A 344 -40.88 27.09 0.05
C PHE A 344 -40.40 28.16 1.04
N ARG A 345 -40.36 27.83 2.34
CA ARG A 345 -39.85 28.77 3.36
C ARG A 345 -38.35 29.03 3.19
N LEU A 346 -37.57 28.00 2.91
CA LEU A 346 -36.11 28.12 2.75
C LEU A 346 -35.72 28.90 1.48
N THR A 347 -36.47 28.75 0.38
CA THR A 347 -36.24 29.51 -0.86
C THR A 347 -36.27 31.03 -0.63
N GLY A 348 -37.15 31.51 0.25
CA GLY A 348 -37.20 32.94 0.61
C GLY A 348 -35.92 33.45 1.28
N LEU A 349 -35.23 32.58 2.02
CA LEU A 349 -34.00 32.91 2.76
C LEU A 349 -32.75 32.92 1.89
N LEU A 350 -32.82 32.47 0.64
CA LEU A 350 -31.74 32.61 -0.36
C LEU A 350 -31.45 34.07 -0.74
N SER A 351 -32.24 35.03 -0.26
CA SER A 351 -32.03 36.46 -0.48
C SER A 351 -32.01 37.25 0.82
N ASP A 352 -31.76 36.57 1.94
CA ASP A 352 -31.55 37.22 3.22
C ASP A 352 -30.33 38.17 3.17
N PRO A 353 -30.39 39.36 3.79
CA PRO A 353 -29.25 40.27 3.82
C PRO A 353 -28.00 39.64 4.45
N ALA A 354 -28.16 38.73 5.42
CA ALA A 354 -27.05 38.07 6.07
C ALA A 354 -26.51 36.89 5.25
N PRO A 355 -25.21 36.86 4.92
CA PRO A 355 -24.60 35.75 4.16
C PRO A 355 -24.68 34.41 4.88
N GLU A 356 -24.64 34.39 6.22
CA GLU A 356 -24.78 33.16 7.02
C GLU A 356 -26.17 32.54 6.84
N MET A 357 -27.20 33.38 6.73
CA MET A 357 -28.57 32.92 6.48
C MET A 357 -28.74 32.38 5.06
N ARG A 358 -28.11 33.02 4.07
CA ARG A 358 -28.11 32.52 2.68
C ARG A 358 -27.41 31.16 2.60
N ALA A 359 -26.24 31.03 3.21
CA ALA A 359 -25.50 29.77 3.29
C ALA A 359 -26.34 28.67 3.94
N ALA A 360 -26.89 28.94 5.13
CA ALA A 360 -27.71 27.98 5.85
C ALA A 360 -28.98 27.59 5.07
N ALA A 361 -29.63 28.53 4.40
CA ALA A 361 -30.80 28.27 3.57
C ALA A 361 -30.46 27.34 2.40
N SER A 362 -29.31 27.54 1.75
CA SER A 362 -28.84 26.70 0.66
C SER A 362 -28.56 25.26 1.10
N ALA A 363 -27.79 25.09 2.19
CA ALA A 363 -27.52 23.77 2.75
C ALA A 363 -28.81 23.09 3.25
N ALA A 364 -29.70 23.84 3.90
CA ALA A 364 -30.99 23.34 4.37
C ALA A 364 -31.92 22.92 3.22
N LEU A 365 -31.90 23.61 2.08
CA LEU A 365 -32.66 23.22 0.89
C LEU A 365 -32.21 21.88 0.35
N LEU A 366 -30.90 21.66 0.21
CA LEU A 366 -30.36 20.37 -0.21
C LEU A 366 -30.71 19.27 0.80
N ARG A 367 -30.61 19.56 2.10
CA ARG A 367 -31.03 18.61 3.14
C ARG A 367 -32.52 18.27 3.01
N ALA A 368 -33.39 19.26 2.83
CA ALA A 368 -34.84 19.07 2.78
C ALA A 368 -35.34 18.40 1.49
N GLY A 369 -34.73 18.71 0.34
CA GLY A 369 -35.23 18.32 -0.98
C GLY A 369 -34.26 17.56 -1.88
N GLY A 370 -33.05 17.25 -1.40
CA GLY A 370 -32.03 16.52 -2.14
C GLY A 370 -31.53 17.25 -3.40
N GLU A 371 -31.00 16.47 -4.34
CA GLU A 371 -30.43 16.99 -5.60
C GLU A 371 -31.45 17.75 -6.46
N ALA A 372 -32.75 17.49 -6.30
CA ALA A 372 -33.80 18.21 -7.00
C ALA A 372 -33.79 19.72 -6.72
N MET A 373 -33.16 20.14 -5.60
CA MET A 373 -33.03 21.54 -5.22
C MET A 373 -31.82 22.25 -5.84
N ILE A 374 -30.88 21.54 -6.50
CA ILE A 374 -29.69 22.13 -7.13
C ILE A 374 -30.05 23.31 -8.06
N PRO A 375 -31.07 23.24 -8.94
CA PRO A 375 -31.45 24.37 -9.79
C PRO A 375 -31.87 25.63 -9.02
N GLN A 376 -32.34 25.49 -7.76
CA GLN A 376 -32.73 26.63 -6.92
C GLN A 376 -31.51 27.38 -6.35
N LEU A 377 -30.32 26.78 -6.42
CA LEU A 377 -29.07 27.34 -5.89
C LEU A 377 -28.39 28.29 -6.88
N PHE A 378 -29.03 28.65 -8.00
CA PHE A 378 -28.47 29.55 -9.03
C PHE A 378 -27.97 30.90 -8.48
N LYS A 379 -28.51 31.37 -7.34
CA LYS A 379 -28.08 32.60 -6.67
C LYS A 379 -26.70 32.46 -6.03
N ILE A 380 -26.32 31.26 -5.55
CA ILE A 380 -25.02 31.01 -4.91
C ILE A 380 -23.88 31.18 -5.90
N PHE A 381 -24.05 30.73 -7.15
CA PHE A 381 -23.04 30.90 -8.20
C PHE A 381 -22.79 32.37 -8.57
N ARG A 382 -23.60 33.30 -8.07
CA ARG A 382 -23.45 34.75 -8.25
C ARG A 382 -23.08 35.48 -6.96
N GLU A 383 -22.87 34.76 -5.86
CA GLU A 383 -22.45 35.34 -4.60
C GLU A 383 -21.01 35.84 -4.67
N LYS A 384 -20.75 36.96 -3.99
CA LYS A 384 -19.39 37.46 -3.78
C LYS A 384 -18.78 36.93 -2.48
N ASP A 385 -19.64 36.61 -1.51
CA ASP A 385 -19.22 36.00 -0.25
C ASP A 385 -19.01 34.50 -0.47
N PRO A 386 -17.87 33.90 -0.05
CA PRO A 386 -17.59 32.49 -0.29
C PRO A 386 -18.44 31.55 0.58
N ARG A 387 -18.94 32.00 1.74
CA ARG A 387 -19.58 31.12 2.74
C ARG A 387 -20.80 30.37 2.22
N PRO A 388 -21.72 30.98 1.43
CA PRO A 388 -22.81 30.23 0.81
C PRO A 388 -22.35 29.14 -0.16
N GLY A 389 -21.21 29.30 -0.82
CA GLY A 389 -20.62 28.28 -1.67
C GLY A 389 -19.94 27.17 -0.87
N GLU A 390 -19.17 27.53 0.16
CA GLU A 390 -18.43 26.59 1.01
C GLU A 390 -19.33 25.62 1.78
N LEU A 391 -20.49 26.06 2.26
CA LEU A 391 -21.40 25.21 3.04
C LEU A 391 -22.19 24.19 2.19
N VAL A 392 -22.14 24.34 0.87
CA VAL A 392 -22.94 23.56 -0.09
C VAL A 392 -22.06 22.60 -0.92
N ALA A 393 -20.75 22.85 -0.93
CA ALA A 393 -19.73 21.96 -1.47
C ALA A 393 -19.50 20.78 -0.53
#